data_AF-A0A1W9WDG3-F1
#
_entry.id   AF-A0A1W9WDG3-F1
#
_cell.length_a   1.000
_cell.length_b   1.000
_cell.length_c   1.000
_cell.angle_alpha   90.00
_cell.angle_beta   90.00
_cell.angle_gamma   90.00
#
_symmetry.space_group_name_H-M   'P 1'
#
loop_
_entity.id
_entity.type
_entity.pdbx_description
1 polymer ?
#
loop_
_entity_poly.entity_id
_entity_poly.type
_entity_poly.pdbx_seq_one_letter_code
_entity_poly.pdbx_strand_id
1 'polypeptide(L)'
;MNEGLKVKGFVDNGIFRLFLPVTTLCYWLGASLLHLEISKIIVSPVYTPLGAFTPAHYSRHFAWILLIVCALIVFLTAINGKARLRTAVYWIMWGAAVYGANRLLVCSPNEYVHYPQYAILAVLLVIWRDPHREKWPIGNLIFWGTALGVADELMQYFFICPSYGDYLDFNDFLLNQLGIVAGLLLVYGFREQGVKIDPLLSIHKTRAFKAIIISFAIVSVLMLSDRLKITPPGKIPPGGIFTVNHRTTIYIERKPGITGTWNHFADGRAYYVLSPTAGLSLLFALGFLFASFDPRVLKQIGCRGRRVCPL
;
A
#
# COMPACT_ATOMS: atom_id res chain seq x y z
N MET A 1 -4.21 39.32 -0.12
CA MET A 1 -4.24 39.47 1.35
C MET A 1 -4.41 38.09 1.99
N ASN A 2 -3.30 37.43 2.27
CA ASN A 2 -3.07 36.45 3.35
C ASN A 2 -1.63 35.97 3.15
N GLU A 3 -0.70 36.90 3.40
CA GLU A 3 0.69 36.50 3.59
C GLU A 3 0.73 35.58 4.80
N GLY A 4 1.33 34.42 4.57
CA GLY A 4 1.39 33.30 5.49
C GLY A 4 1.63 33.73 6.92
N LEU A 5 0.67 33.37 7.78
CA LEU A 5 1.00 32.83 9.09
C LEU A 5 2.11 31.81 8.85
N LYS A 6 3.36 32.24 9.08
CA LYS A 6 4.56 31.43 8.98
C LYS A 6 4.46 30.36 10.07
N VAL A 7 3.75 29.28 9.80
CA VAL A 7 3.85 28.00 10.54
C VAL A 7 5.23 27.35 10.28
N LYS A 8 6.22 28.09 9.75
CA LYS A 8 7.62 27.66 9.70
C LYS A 8 8.16 27.40 11.10
N GLY A 9 7.84 28.28 12.07
CA GLY A 9 8.36 28.13 13.44
C GLY A 9 7.90 26.88 14.18
N PHE A 10 6.75 26.29 13.82
CA PHE A 10 6.21 25.14 14.56
C PHE A 10 6.84 23.81 14.13
N VAL A 11 7.17 23.67 12.85
CA VAL A 11 7.78 22.44 12.29
C VAL A 11 9.31 22.43 12.53
N ASP A 12 9.94 23.59 12.63
CA ASP A 12 11.39 23.71 12.84
C ASP A 12 11.83 23.43 14.29
N ASN A 13 10.88 23.33 15.23
CA ASN A 13 11.16 22.94 16.61
C ASN A 13 11.49 21.44 16.71
N GLY A 14 12.72 21.12 17.16
CA GLY A 14 13.28 19.76 17.13
C GLY A 14 12.43 18.65 17.78
N ILE A 15 11.57 18.98 18.75
CA ILE A 15 10.66 18.02 19.40
C ILE A 15 9.59 17.49 18.41
N PHE A 16 9.02 18.35 17.57
CA PHE A 16 7.99 17.95 16.61
C PHE A 16 8.55 17.05 15.49
N ARG A 17 9.83 17.21 15.17
CA ARG A 17 10.52 16.38 14.18
C ARG A 17 10.62 14.90 14.60
N LEU A 18 10.62 14.61 15.90
CA LEU A 18 10.58 13.26 16.45
C LEU A 18 9.15 12.76 16.69
N PHE A 19 8.21 13.65 17.00
CA PHE A 19 6.82 13.29 17.25
C PHE A 19 6.15 12.65 16.03
N LEU A 20 6.27 13.26 14.85
CA LEU A 20 5.62 12.78 13.61
C LEU A 20 6.04 11.36 13.16
N PRO A 21 7.33 10.98 13.14
CA PRO A 21 7.71 9.59 12.85
C PRO A 21 7.15 8.61 13.88
N VAL A 22 7.17 8.98 15.17
CA VAL A 22 6.64 8.14 16.25
C VAL A 22 5.14 7.95 16.08
N THR A 23 4.36 9.01 15.83
CA THR A 23 2.91 8.89 15.57
C THR A 23 2.62 8.02 14.34
N THR A 24 3.39 8.19 13.26
CA THR A 24 3.23 7.38 12.04
C THR A 24 3.52 5.91 12.32
N LEU A 25 4.58 5.62 13.08
CA LEU A 25 4.95 4.27 13.46
C LEU A 25 3.91 3.65 14.41
N CYS A 26 3.45 4.39 15.43
CA CYS A 26 2.43 3.93 16.35
C CYS A 26 1.10 3.66 15.63
N TYR A 27 0.73 4.50 14.66
CA TYR A 27 -0.45 4.26 13.82
C TYR A 27 -0.31 2.94 13.04
N TRP A 28 0.80 2.75 12.33
CA TRP A 28 1.05 1.53 11.56
C TRP A 28 1.09 0.28 12.47
N LEU A 29 1.85 0.32 13.58
CA LEU A 29 1.93 -0.76 14.54
C LEU A 29 0.56 -1.11 15.13
N GLY A 30 -0.23 -0.10 15.52
CA GLY A 30 -1.57 -0.30 16.04
C GLY A 30 -2.49 -0.96 15.02
N ALA A 31 -2.47 -0.49 13.78
CA ALA A 31 -3.26 -1.05 12.69
C ALA A 31 -2.86 -2.52 12.39
N SER A 32 -1.56 -2.81 12.32
CA SER A 32 -1.05 -4.17 12.09
C SER A 32 -1.35 -5.11 13.24
N LEU A 33 -1.06 -4.72 14.49
CA LEU A 33 -1.27 -5.58 15.66
C LEU A 33 -2.76 -5.84 15.95
N LEU A 34 -3.63 -4.88 15.64
CA LEU A 34 -5.08 -5.01 15.82
C LEU A 34 -5.79 -5.55 14.58
N HIS A 35 -5.07 -5.92 13.53
CA HIS A 35 -5.67 -6.32 12.24
C HIS A 35 -6.72 -7.44 12.42
N LEU A 36 -6.36 -8.50 13.15
CA LEU A 36 -7.27 -9.61 13.41
C LEU A 36 -8.48 -9.20 14.26
N GLU A 37 -8.27 -8.38 15.28
CA GLU A 37 -9.35 -7.93 16.16
C GLU A 37 -10.33 -7.02 15.42
N ILE A 38 -9.83 -6.11 14.57
CA ILE A 38 -10.66 -5.30 13.68
C ILE A 38 -11.44 -6.18 12.70
N SER A 39 -10.79 -7.17 12.09
CA SER A 39 -11.45 -8.11 11.18
C SER A 39 -12.57 -8.89 11.88
N LYS A 40 -12.31 -9.40 13.11
CA LYS A 40 -13.32 -10.07 13.94
C LYS A 40 -14.49 -9.14 14.26
N ILE A 41 -14.24 -7.90 14.67
CA ILE A 41 -15.29 -6.91 14.94
C ILE A 41 -16.15 -6.68 13.70
N ILE A 42 -15.53 -6.62 12.50
CA ILE A 42 -16.27 -6.41 11.25
C ILE A 42 -17.21 -7.57 10.95
N VAL A 43 -16.76 -8.82 11.12
CA VAL A 43 -17.52 -10.01 10.70
C VAL A 43 -18.40 -10.61 11.81
N SER A 44 -18.19 -10.22 13.07
CA SER A 44 -18.92 -10.80 14.21
C SER A 44 -20.15 -9.97 14.57
N PRO A 45 -21.25 -10.59 15.05
CA PRO A 45 -22.38 -9.86 15.62
C PRO A 45 -21.94 -9.02 16.82
N VAL A 46 -22.30 -7.74 16.80
CA VAL A 46 -22.13 -6.80 17.91
C VAL A 46 -23.50 -6.58 18.55
N TYR A 47 -23.59 -6.85 19.85
CA TYR A 47 -24.82 -6.71 20.62
C TYR A 47 -24.94 -5.30 21.20
N THR A 48 -26.05 -4.62 20.91
CA THR A 48 -26.36 -3.27 21.40
C THR A 48 -27.73 -3.24 22.07
N PRO A 49 -28.10 -2.16 22.79
CA PRO A 49 -29.46 -1.99 23.32
C PRO A 49 -30.57 -2.02 22.24
N LEU A 50 -30.23 -1.79 20.97
CA LEU A 50 -31.16 -1.82 19.84
C LEU A 50 -31.21 -3.19 19.11
N GLY A 51 -30.45 -4.18 19.59
CA GLY A 51 -30.33 -5.51 18.98
C GLY A 51 -28.92 -5.85 18.52
N ALA A 52 -28.79 -7.03 17.92
CA ALA A 52 -27.53 -7.50 17.33
C ALA A 52 -27.40 -7.00 15.89
N PHE A 53 -26.23 -6.49 15.52
CA PHE A 53 -25.92 -6.14 14.14
C PHE A 53 -24.50 -6.59 13.78
N THR A 54 -24.27 -6.95 12.52
CA THR A 54 -22.95 -7.35 12.03
C THR A 54 -22.43 -6.27 11.07
N PRO A 55 -21.33 -5.57 11.38
CA PRO A 55 -20.83 -4.46 10.54
C PRO A 55 -20.59 -4.85 9.08
N ALA A 56 -20.17 -6.09 8.81
CA ALA A 56 -19.97 -6.62 7.46
C ALA A 56 -21.22 -6.52 6.58
N HIS A 57 -22.44 -6.62 7.15
CA HIS A 57 -23.69 -6.45 6.40
C HIS A 57 -23.86 -5.02 5.86
N TYR A 58 -23.21 -4.03 6.46
CA TYR A 58 -23.25 -2.62 6.08
C TYR A 58 -21.99 -2.15 5.36
N SER A 59 -20.98 -3.02 5.20
CA SER A 59 -19.69 -2.69 4.56
C SER A 59 -19.85 -2.02 3.20
N ARG A 60 -20.80 -2.49 2.38
CA ARG A 60 -21.11 -1.90 1.08
C ARG A 60 -21.64 -0.47 1.19
N HIS A 61 -22.54 -0.21 2.14
CA HIS A 61 -23.08 1.14 2.37
C HIS A 61 -21.99 2.08 2.89
N PHE A 62 -21.16 1.59 3.82
CA PHE A 62 -20.02 2.33 4.32
C PHE A 62 -19.02 2.68 3.21
N ALA A 63 -18.71 1.73 2.33
CA ALA A 63 -17.84 1.96 1.17
C ALA A 63 -18.40 3.04 0.23
N TRP A 64 -19.71 3.05 -0.03
CA TRP A 64 -20.35 4.11 -0.83
C TRP A 64 -20.27 5.47 -0.16
N ILE A 65 -20.53 5.55 1.15
CA ILE A 65 -20.40 6.81 1.90
C ILE A 65 -18.97 7.33 1.81
N LEU A 66 -17.98 6.48 2.05
CA LEU A 66 -16.57 6.85 1.98
C LEU A 66 -16.18 7.29 0.56
N LEU A 67 -16.69 6.61 -0.47
CA LEU A 67 -16.46 6.99 -1.86
C LEU A 67 -17.06 8.36 -2.19
N ILE A 68 -18.30 8.64 -1.75
CA ILE A 68 -18.95 9.94 -1.95
C ILE A 68 -18.18 11.04 -1.23
N VAL A 69 -17.78 10.83 0.02
CA VAL A 69 -16.96 11.79 0.78
C VAL A 69 -15.61 12.03 0.08
N CYS A 70 -14.95 10.96 -0.36
CA CYS A 70 -13.69 11.06 -1.11
C CYS A 70 -13.87 11.84 -2.43
N ALA A 71 -14.92 11.52 -3.19
CA ALA A 71 -15.25 12.22 -4.43
C ALA A 71 -15.54 13.70 -4.19
N LEU A 72 -16.26 14.04 -3.12
CA LEU A 72 -16.50 15.42 -2.72
C LEU A 72 -15.19 16.15 -2.36
N ILE A 73 -14.31 15.53 -1.58
CA ILE A 73 -12.98 16.10 -1.25
C ILE A 73 -12.16 16.32 -2.51
N VAL A 74 -12.11 15.33 -3.41
CA VAL A 74 -11.42 15.43 -4.70
C VAL A 74 -12.02 16.55 -5.56
N PHE A 75 -13.34 16.67 -5.61
CA PHE A 75 -14.02 17.73 -6.36
C PHE A 75 -13.70 19.11 -5.79
N LEU A 76 -13.84 19.31 -4.47
CA LEU A 76 -13.56 20.59 -3.81
C LEU A 76 -12.08 21.00 -3.97
N THR A 77 -11.15 20.04 -3.87
CA THR A 77 -9.73 20.30 -4.11
C THR A 77 -9.42 20.56 -5.58
N ALA A 78 -10.17 19.96 -6.52
CA ALA A 78 -10.04 20.21 -7.95
C ALA A 78 -10.44 21.64 -8.34
N ILE A 79 -11.49 22.22 -7.73
CA ILE A 79 -11.96 23.58 -8.03
C ILE A 79 -10.83 24.60 -7.88
N ASN A 80 -10.00 24.48 -6.86
CA ASN A 80 -8.87 25.39 -6.62
C ASN A 80 -7.52 24.83 -7.09
N GLY A 81 -7.53 23.62 -7.67
CA GLY A 81 -6.35 22.91 -8.12
C GLY A 81 -5.74 23.48 -9.38
N LYS A 82 -4.41 23.45 -9.48
CA LYS A 82 -3.67 23.86 -10.69
C LYS A 82 -3.37 22.69 -11.63
N ALA A 83 -3.15 21.49 -11.08
CA ALA A 83 -2.81 20.29 -11.85
C ALA A 83 -4.02 19.40 -12.19
N ARG A 84 -5.18 20.00 -12.53
CA ARG A 84 -6.49 19.31 -12.60
C ARG A 84 -6.49 18.11 -13.55
N LEU A 85 -6.11 18.32 -14.82
CA LEU A 85 -6.17 17.27 -15.85
C LEU A 85 -5.27 16.09 -15.51
N ARG A 86 -4.01 16.37 -15.14
CA ARG A 86 -3.06 15.33 -14.71
C ARG A 86 -3.64 14.53 -13.54
N THR A 87 -4.14 15.21 -12.51
CA THR A 87 -4.70 14.56 -11.33
C THR A 87 -5.93 13.71 -11.66
N ALA A 88 -6.82 14.22 -12.52
CA ALA A 88 -8.00 13.49 -12.97
C ALA A 88 -7.62 12.19 -13.72
N VAL A 89 -6.65 12.25 -14.63
CA VAL A 89 -6.14 11.06 -15.34
C VAL A 89 -5.60 10.02 -14.36
N TYR A 90 -4.87 10.45 -13.33
CA TYR A 90 -4.35 9.52 -12.32
C TYR A 90 -5.42 8.96 -11.39
N TRP A 91 -6.46 9.73 -11.04
CA TRP A 91 -7.62 9.20 -10.33
C TRP A 91 -8.39 8.17 -11.17
N ILE A 92 -8.51 8.38 -12.48
CA ILE A 92 -9.14 7.40 -13.39
C ILE A 92 -8.30 6.12 -13.44
N MET A 93 -6.97 6.23 -13.62
CA MET A 93 -6.08 5.06 -13.61
C MET A 93 -6.12 4.32 -12.28
N TRP A 94 -6.14 5.05 -11.15
CA TRP A 94 -6.30 4.47 -9.82
C TRP A 94 -7.65 3.76 -9.66
N GLY A 95 -8.74 4.40 -10.08
CA GLY A 95 -10.08 3.81 -10.02
C GLY A 95 -10.19 2.54 -10.87
N ALA A 96 -9.58 2.52 -12.05
CA ALA A 96 -9.48 1.33 -12.90
C ALA A 96 -8.70 0.20 -12.22
N ALA A 97 -7.56 0.52 -11.57
CA ALA A 97 -6.78 -0.46 -10.83
C ALA A 97 -7.54 -1.03 -9.62
N VAL A 98 -8.20 -0.19 -8.84
CA VAL A 98 -9.07 -0.60 -7.71
C VAL A 98 -10.24 -1.45 -8.19
N TYR A 99 -10.89 -1.06 -9.29
CA TYR A 99 -11.97 -1.85 -9.88
C TYR A 99 -11.48 -3.25 -10.30
N GLY A 100 -10.33 -3.31 -10.99
CA GLY A 100 -9.70 -4.58 -11.37
C GLY A 100 -9.35 -5.45 -10.16
N ALA A 101 -8.72 -4.87 -9.13
CA ALA A 101 -8.38 -5.56 -7.89
C ALA A 101 -9.64 -6.09 -7.17
N ASN A 102 -10.67 -5.26 -7.01
CA ASN A 102 -11.92 -5.67 -6.36
C ASN A 102 -12.67 -6.75 -7.14
N ARG A 103 -12.55 -6.75 -8.48
CA ARG A 103 -13.24 -7.73 -9.32
C ARG A 103 -12.54 -9.08 -9.37
N LEU A 104 -11.21 -9.08 -9.29
CA LEU A 104 -10.38 -10.25 -9.58
C LEU A 104 -9.68 -10.82 -8.35
N LEU A 105 -9.31 -9.98 -7.38
CA LEU A 105 -8.39 -10.35 -6.29
C LEU A 105 -9.08 -10.37 -4.93
N VAL A 106 -10.02 -9.44 -4.70
CA VAL A 106 -10.65 -9.29 -3.39
C VAL A 106 -11.53 -10.48 -3.07
N CYS A 107 -11.26 -11.11 -1.94
CA CYS A 107 -11.95 -12.29 -1.49
C CYS A 107 -13.15 -11.90 -0.59
N SER A 108 -12.97 -10.91 0.28
CA SER A 108 -13.93 -10.60 1.34
C SER A 108 -14.17 -9.09 1.48
N PRO A 109 -15.38 -8.65 1.91
CA PRO A 109 -15.65 -7.22 2.07
C PRO A 109 -14.77 -6.50 3.10
N ASN A 110 -14.21 -7.22 4.09
CA ASN A 110 -13.28 -6.65 5.06
C ASN A 110 -11.96 -6.21 4.41
N GLU A 111 -11.56 -6.78 3.28
CA GLU A 111 -10.35 -6.33 2.56
C GLU A 111 -10.45 -4.89 2.02
N TYR A 112 -11.65 -4.33 1.94
CA TYR A 112 -11.79 -2.91 1.59
C TYR A 112 -11.17 -1.97 2.62
N VAL A 113 -10.85 -2.44 3.83
CA VAL A 113 -10.19 -1.65 4.88
C VAL A 113 -8.76 -1.27 4.51
N HIS A 114 -8.08 -2.06 3.67
CA HIS A 114 -6.71 -1.78 3.23
C HIS A 114 -6.60 -0.42 2.53
N TYR A 115 -7.60 -0.04 1.72
CA TYR A 115 -7.59 1.25 1.02
C TYR A 115 -7.54 2.47 1.97
N PRO A 116 -8.52 2.70 2.88
CA PRO A 116 -8.48 3.82 3.80
C PRO A 116 -7.34 3.72 4.81
N GLN A 117 -7.01 2.52 5.32
CA GLN A 117 -5.90 2.33 6.27
C GLN A 117 -4.58 2.85 5.67
N TYR A 118 -4.24 2.41 4.47
CA TYR A 118 -2.99 2.81 3.83
C TYR A 118 -3.06 4.22 3.23
N ALA A 119 -4.24 4.73 2.85
CA ALA A 119 -4.38 6.13 2.49
C ALA A 119 -4.05 7.08 3.67
N ILE A 120 -4.53 6.75 4.88
CA ILE A 120 -4.20 7.50 6.10
C ILE A 120 -2.69 7.39 6.39
N LEU A 121 -2.12 6.19 6.29
CA LEU A 121 -0.67 5.99 6.46
C LEU A 121 0.14 6.87 5.49
N ALA A 122 -0.26 6.96 4.22
CA ALA A 122 0.40 7.82 3.24
C ALA A 122 0.32 9.30 3.61
N VAL A 123 -0.82 9.78 4.12
CA VAL A 123 -0.96 11.16 4.61
C VAL A 123 0.03 11.42 5.75
N LEU A 124 0.12 10.52 6.73
CA LEU A 124 1.07 10.63 7.84
C LEU A 124 2.53 10.61 7.36
N LEU A 125 2.86 9.73 6.42
CA LEU A 125 4.18 9.68 5.79
C LEU A 125 4.53 11.00 5.09
N VAL A 126 3.57 11.65 4.42
CA VAL A 126 3.79 12.98 3.82
C VAL A 126 4.02 14.04 4.88
N ILE A 127 3.17 14.10 5.92
CA ILE A 127 3.32 15.07 7.01
C ILE A 127 4.71 14.95 7.64
N TRP A 128 5.20 13.72 7.82
CA TRP A 128 6.55 13.48 8.35
C TRP A 128 7.67 13.84 7.36
N ARG A 129 7.60 13.35 6.11
CA ARG A 129 8.75 13.39 5.17
C ARG A 129 8.83 14.67 4.34
N ASP A 130 7.69 15.28 4.08
CA ASP A 130 7.53 16.47 3.25
C ASP A 130 6.40 17.36 3.79
N PRO A 131 6.52 17.88 5.02
CA PRO A 131 5.46 18.65 5.69
C PRO A 131 5.00 19.87 4.88
N HIS A 132 5.92 20.50 4.15
CA HIS A 132 5.63 21.64 3.28
C HIS A 132 5.17 21.26 1.87
N ARG A 133 5.26 19.97 1.51
CA ARG A 133 4.85 19.40 0.22
C ARG A 133 5.60 20.01 -0.96
N GLU A 134 6.88 20.30 -0.74
CA GLU A 134 7.77 20.97 -1.71
C GLU A 134 8.72 19.96 -2.39
N LYS A 135 9.04 18.85 -1.71
CA LYS A 135 10.02 17.87 -2.21
C LYS A 135 9.42 16.87 -3.18
N TRP A 136 8.11 16.64 -3.10
CA TRP A 136 7.35 15.70 -3.95
C TRP A 136 7.94 14.27 -4.00
N PRO A 137 8.37 13.63 -2.90
CA PRO A 137 9.09 12.35 -2.95
C PRO A 137 8.17 11.15 -3.22
N ILE A 138 7.25 11.25 -4.18
CA ILE A 138 6.12 10.34 -4.43
C ILE A 138 6.60 8.90 -4.60
N GLY A 139 7.55 8.64 -5.49
CA GLY A 139 8.07 7.27 -5.68
C GLY A 139 8.69 6.68 -4.42
N ASN A 140 9.37 7.50 -3.60
CA ASN A 140 9.93 7.05 -2.32
C ASN A 140 8.83 6.80 -1.27
N LEU A 141 7.75 7.60 -1.27
CA LEU A 141 6.61 7.40 -0.38
C LEU A 141 5.80 6.16 -0.76
N ILE A 142 5.59 5.91 -2.06
CA ILE A 142 5.00 4.66 -2.57
C ILE A 142 5.85 3.49 -2.09
N PHE A 143 7.16 3.51 -2.32
CA PHE A 143 8.06 2.43 -1.91
C PHE A 143 7.98 2.12 -0.40
N TRP A 144 8.16 3.12 0.46
CA TRP A 144 8.16 2.89 1.91
C TRP A 144 6.77 2.55 2.45
N GLY A 145 5.72 3.15 1.89
CA GLY A 145 4.34 2.81 2.24
C GLY A 145 3.99 1.37 1.89
N THR A 146 4.33 0.94 0.67
CA THR A 146 4.17 -0.46 0.24
C THR A 146 5.04 -1.41 1.06
N ALA A 147 6.27 -1.04 1.41
CA ALA A 147 7.13 -1.86 2.26
C ALA A 147 6.53 -2.08 3.67
N LEU A 148 5.90 -1.05 4.24
CA LEU A 148 5.13 -1.19 5.49
C LEU A 148 3.90 -2.08 5.31
N GLY A 149 3.25 -2.01 4.15
CA GLY A 149 2.16 -2.93 3.77
C GLY A 149 2.62 -4.38 3.64
N VAL A 150 3.81 -4.60 3.08
CA VAL A 150 4.41 -5.94 3.00
C VAL A 150 4.75 -6.48 4.39
N ALA A 151 5.30 -5.61 5.25
CA ALA A 151 5.62 -5.99 6.63
C ALA A 151 4.36 -6.35 7.44
N ASP A 152 3.23 -5.66 7.20
CA ASP A 152 1.93 -5.96 7.80
C ASP A 152 1.48 -7.40 7.46
N GLU A 153 1.41 -7.77 6.18
CA GLU A 153 0.97 -9.14 5.84
C GLU A 153 1.97 -10.21 6.27
N LEU A 154 3.28 -9.90 6.28
CA LEU A 154 4.27 -10.81 6.85
C LEU A 154 4.01 -11.04 8.34
N MET A 155 3.73 -9.97 9.11
CA MET A 155 3.38 -10.09 10.52
C MET A 155 2.09 -10.89 10.71
N GLN A 156 1.08 -10.65 9.89
CA GLN A 156 -0.17 -11.39 9.95
C GLN A 156 -0.01 -12.85 9.60
N TYR A 157 0.72 -13.14 8.52
CA TYR A 157 1.04 -14.49 8.12
C TYR A 157 1.79 -15.19 9.26
N PHE A 158 2.94 -14.70 9.69
CA PHE A 158 3.77 -15.43 10.65
C PHE A 158 3.21 -15.47 12.08
N PHE A 159 2.57 -14.40 12.56
CA PHE A 159 2.35 -14.21 14.00
C PHE A 159 0.89 -13.95 14.40
N ILE A 160 0.15 -13.12 13.67
CA ILE A 160 -1.16 -12.62 14.14
C ILE A 160 -2.32 -13.53 13.71
N CYS A 161 -2.32 -13.97 12.45
CA CYS A 161 -3.36 -14.80 11.85
C CYS A 161 -2.87 -16.21 11.46
N PRO A 162 -2.08 -16.90 12.31
CA PRO A 162 -1.42 -18.13 11.91
C PRO A 162 -2.44 -19.28 11.66
N SER A 163 -3.65 -19.20 12.20
CA SER A 163 -4.72 -20.19 11.98
C SER A 163 -5.68 -19.87 10.84
N TYR A 164 -5.70 -18.63 10.32
CA TYR A 164 -6.69 -18.17 9.35
C TYR A 164 -6.13 -17.99 7.94
N GLY A 165 -4.86 -17.58 7.81
CA GLY A 165 -4.22 -17.45 6.50
C GLY A 165 -3.70 -18.80 6.00
N ASP A 166 -4.05 -19.20 4.79
CA ASP A 166 -3.45 -20.38 4.16
C ASP A 166 -2.20 -20.04 3.32
N TYR A 167 -1.94 -18.76 3.08
CA TYR A 167 -0.82 -18.28 2.26
C TYR A 167 -0.49 -16.83 2.64
N LEU A 168 0.71 -16.36 2.28
CA LEU A 168 1.06 -14.93 2.36
C LEU A 168 0.34 -14.18 1.25
N ASP A 169 -0.54 -13.26 1.61
CA ASP A 169 -1.46 -12.65 0.65
C ASP A 169 -0.81 -11.52 -0.18
N PHE A 170 -0.38 -11.86 -1.40
CA PHE A 170 0.13 -10.88 -2.35
C PHE A 170 -0.96 -9.96 -2.92
N ASN A 171 -2.24 -10.34 -2.80
CA ASN A 171 -3.35 -9.45 -3.15
C ASN A 171 -3.34 -8.25 -2.21
N ASP A 172 -3.18 -8.48 -0.91
CA ASP A 172 -3.18 -7.42 0.10
C ASP A 172 -1.99 -6.49 -0.03
N PHE A 173 -0.81 -6.98 -0.46
CA PHE A 173 0.30 -6.09 -0.84
C PHE A 173 -0.13 -5.05 -1.87
N LEU A 174 -0.90 -5.48 -2.88
CA LEU A 174 -1.39 -4.61 -3.93
C LEU A 174 -2.47 -3.65 -3.41
N LEU A 175 -3.41 -4.14 -2.60
CA LEU A 175 -4.43 -3.29 -1.97
C LEU A 175 -3.80 -2.19 -1.09
N ASN A 176 -2.80 -2.56 -0.30
CA ASN A 176 -2.01 -1.65 0.54
C ASN A 176 -1.33 -0.56 -0.31
N GLN A 177 -0.68 -0.95 -1.42
CA GLN A 177 -0.08 0.01 -2.35
C GLN A 177 -1.12 0.95 -2.98
N LEU A 178 -2.28 0.43 -3.39
CA LEU A 178 -3.36 1.25 -3.96
C LEU A 178 -3.92 2.24 -2.92
N GLY A 179 -4.01 1.84 -1.65
CA GLY A 179 -4.32 2.75 -0.54
C GLY A 179 -3.28 3.86 -0.39
N ILE A 180 -1.99 3.52 -0.40
CA ILE A 180 -0.90 4.51 -0.36
C ILE A 180 -1.04 5.51 -1.51
N VAL A 181 -1.26 5.03 -2.73
CA VAL A 181 -1.43 5.88 -3.92
C VAL A 181 -2.62 6.83 -3.76
N ALA A 182 -3.76 6.35 -3.25
CA ALA A 182 -4.92 7.20 -3.00
C ALA A 182 -4.59 8.35 -2.04
N GLY A 183 -3.92 8.06 -0.92
CA GLY A 183 -3.49 9.08 0.03
C GLY A 183 -2.54 10.10 -0.58
N LEU A 184 -1.60 9.66 -1.43
CA LEU A 184 -0.69 10.56 -2.15
C LEU A 184 -1.41 11.43 -3.18
N LEU A 185 -2.38 10.89 -3.92
CA LEU A 185 -3.20 11.67 -4.85
C LEU A 185 -4.07 12.70 -4.13
N LEU A 186 -4.61 12.39 -2.94
CA LEU A 186 -5.34 13.37 -2.12
C LEU A 186 -4.42 14.51 -1.66
N VAL A 187 -3.18 14.21 -1.28
CA VAL A 187 -2.28 15.20 -0.68
C VAL A 187 -1.54 16.06 -1.71
N TYR A 188 -1.09 15.46 -2.81
CA TYR A 188 -0.31 16.11 -3.86
C TYR A 188 -1.10 16.45 -5.11
N GLY A 189 -2.17 15.71 -5.41
CA GLY A 189 -2.90 15.72 -6.68
C GLY A 189 -3.00 17.11 -7.31
N PHE A 190 -3.82 17.95 -6.69
CA PHE A 190 -4.21 19.25 -7.23
C PHE A 190 -3.20 20.38 -6.98
N ARG A 191 -2.05 20.09 -6.35
CA ARG A 191 -1.04 21.11 -6.06
C ARG A 191 -0.15 21.35 -7.29
N GLU A 192 0.29 22.59 -7.44
CA GLU A 192 1.40 22.91 -8.33
C GLU A 192 2.71 22.54 -7.67
N GLN A 193 3.67 22.10 -8.49
CA GLN A 193 5.01 21.86 -7.98
C GLN A 193 5.70 23.20 -7.71
N GLY A 194 6.46 23.28 -6.61
CA GLY A 194 7.26 24.46 -6.33
C GLY A 194 8.26 24.75 -7.45
N VAL A 195 8.68 26.01 -7.58
CA VAL A 195 9.62 26.48 -8.62
C VAL A 195 11.01 25.82 -8.49
N LYS A 196 11.40 25.41 -7.30
CA LYS A 196 12.69 24.75 -7.03
C LYS A 196 12.47 23.26 -6.81
N ILE A 197 12.70 22.48 -7.85
CA ILE A 197 12.62 21.03 -7.79
C ILE A 197 14.02 20.46 -7.94
N ASP A 198 14.51 19.81 -6.89
CA ASP A 198 15.78 19.09 -6.98
C ASP A 198 15.67 17.95 -8.01
N PRO A 199 16.71 17.75 -8.83
CA PRO A 199 16.73 16.66 -9.81
C PRO A 199 16.59 15.31 -9.10
N LEU A 200 15.91 14.35 -9.74
CA LEU A 200 15.85 12.99 -9.21
C LEU A 200 17.27 12.41 -9.15
N LEU A 201 17.61 11.85 -7.99
CA LEU A 201 18.78 10.99 -7.86
C LEU A 201 18.66 9.83 -8.85
N SER A 202 19.80 9.41 -9.40
CA SER A 202 19.82 8.17 -10.21
C SER A 202 19.27 7.01 -9.39
N ILE A 203 18.46 6.15 -10.00
CA ILE A 203 17.70 5.09 -9.32
C ILE A 203 18.62 4.25 -8.41
N HIS A 204 19.80 3.87 -8.89
CA HIS A 204 20.77 3.06 -8.14
C HIS A 204 21.33 3.73 -6.87
N LYS A 205 21.24 5.07 -6.77
CA LYS A 205 21.66 5.84 -5.59
C LYS A 205 20.55 5.95 -4.54
N THR A 206 19.30 5.62 -4.89
CA THR A 206 18.17 5.73 -3.96
C THR A 206 18.23 4.64 -2.89
N ARG A 207 17.76 4.97 -1.67
CA ARG A 207 17.66 3.99 -0.58
C ARG A 207 16.67 2.87 -0.91
N ALA A 208 15.59 3.21 -1.63
CA ALA A 208 14.59 2.26 -2.11
C ALA A 208 15.22 1.18 -3.00
N PHE A 209 15.98 1.58 -4.03
CA PHE A 209 16.66 0.62 -4.90
C PHE A 209 17.61 -0.29 -4.14
N LYS A 210 18.43 0.28 -3.24
CA LYS A 210 19.35 -0.53 -2.40
C LYS A 210 18.58 -1.54 -1.55
N ALA A 211 17.47 -1.14 -0.94
CA ALA A 211 16.62 -2.03 -0.17
C ALA A 211 16.02 -3.15 -1.04
N ILE A 212 15.55 -2.84 -2.25
CA ILE A 212 15.05 -3.85 -3.21
C ILE A 212 16.13 -4.88 -3.54
N ILE A 213 17.34 -4.42 -3.89
CA ILE A 213 18.45 -5.33 -4.23
C ILE A 213 18.85 -6.20 -3.05
N ILE A 214 18.91 -5.64 -1.84
CA ILE A 214 19.21 -6.40 -0.62
C ILE A 214 18.12 -7.43 -0.34
N SER A 215 16.84 -7.04 -0.39
CA SER A 215 15.72 -7.97 -0.20
C SER A 215 15.71 -9.08 -1.25
N PHE A 216 15.94 -8.75 -2.51
CA PHE A 216 16.05 -9.73 -3.59
C PHE A 216 17.20 -10.71 -3.35
N ALA A 217 18.37 -10.22 -2.94
CA ALA A 217 19.51 -11.07 -2.61
C ALA A 217 19.19 -12.01 -1.43
N ILE A 218 18.57 -11.51 -0.36
CA ILE A 218 18.16 -12.31 0.81
C ILE A 218 17.17 -13.41 0.39
N VAL A 219 16.11 -13.05 -0.34
CA VAL A 219 15.11 -14.02 -0.83
C VAL A 219 15.76 -15.06 -1.73
N SER A 220 16.64 -14.64 -2.64
CA SER A 220 17.35 -15.55 -3.54
C SER A 220 18.23 -16.53 -2.77
N VAL A 221 18.99 -16.06 -1.78
CA VAL A 221 19.81 -16.94 -0.92
C VAL A 221 18.95 -17.91 -0.14
N LEU A 222 17.81 -17.48 0.42
CA LEU A 222 16.90 -18.36 1.14
C LEU A 222 16.28 -19.42 0.23
N MET A 223 15.90 -19.05 -1.01
CA MET A 223 15.37 -20.00 -1.98
C MET A 223 16.43 -21.01 -2.44
N LEU A 224 17.64 -20.54 -2.79
CA LEU A 224 18.75 -21.39 -3.23
C LEU A 224 19.27 -22.33 -2.14
N SER A 225 19.08 -21.98 -0.87
CA SER A 225 19.47 -22.81 0.28
C SER A 225 18.36 -23.73 0.80
N ASP A 226 17.24 -23.85 0.08
CA ASP A 226 16.03 -24.57 0.50
C ASP A 226 15.43 -24.07 1.83
N ARG A 227 15.79 -22.86 2.28
CA ARG A 227 15.27 -22.24 3.51
C ARG A 227 13.96 -21.48 3.28
N LEU A 228 13.64 -21.18 2.04
CA LEU A 228 12.38 -20.58 1.62
C LEU A 228 11.83 -21.33 0.41
N LYS A 229 10.59 -21.79 0.51
CA LYS A 229 9.85 -22.44 -0.59
C LYS A 229 8.48 -21.79 -0.72
N ILE A 230 7.91 -21.82 -1.91
CA ILE A 230 6.55 -21.32 -2.10
C ILE A 230 5.57 -22.36 -1.55
N THR A 231 5.61 -23.55 -2.12
CA THR A 231 4.62 -24.62 -1.88
C THR A 231 5.19 -25.70 -0.96
N PRO A 232 4.48 -26.08 0.12
CA PRO A 232 4.87 -27.20 0.97
C PRO A 232 4.51 -28.56 0.33
N PRO A 233 5.16 -29.67 0.75
CA PRO A 233 4.85 -31.01 0.24
C PRO A 233 3.44 -31.51 0.64
N GLY A 234 2.81 -30.86 1.62
CA GLY A 234 1.48 -31.16 2.12
C GLY A 234 0.99 -30.03 3.01
N LYS A 235 -0.16 -30.22 3.68
CA LYS A 235 -0.66 -29.22 4.63
C LYS A 235 0.28 -29.12 5.83
N ILE A 236 0.77 -27.92 6.13
CA ILE A 236 1.67 -27.63 7.26
C ILE A 236 0.96 -26.87 8.37
N PRO A 237 1.50 -26.86 9.60
CA PRO A 237 0.92 -26.11 10.71
C PRO A 237 0.90 -24.59 10.48
N PRO A 238 0.09 -23.87 11.30
CA PRO A 238 0.12 -22.42 11.45
C PRO A 238 1.53 -21.81 11.51
N GLY A 239 1.69 -20.61 10.96
CA GLY A 239 2.94 -19.85 11.00
C GLY A 239 3.88 -20.06 9.80
N GLY A 240 3.60 -21.00 8.90
CA GLY A 240 4.36 -21.13 7.63
C GLY A 240 5.83 -21.57 7.81
N ILE A 241 6.23 -22.03 8.98
CA ILE A 241 7.58 -22.55 9.25
C ILE A 241 7.44 -24.03 9.58
N PHE A 242 8.12 -24.89 8.82
CA PHE A 242 8.01 -26.34 8.99
C PHE A 242 9.35 -27.04 8.76
N THR A 243 9.63 -28.06 9.56
CA THR A 243 10.87 -28.84 9.46
C THR A 243 10.65 -30.04 8.56
N VAL A 244 11.35 -30.08 7.42
CA VAL A 244 11.36 -31.21 6.48
C VAL A 244 12.78 -31.74 6.39
N ASN A 245 12.97 -33.04 6.60
CA ASN A 245 14.30 -33.68 6.56
C ASN A 245 15.34 -32.98 7.47
N HIS A 246 14.96 -32.69 8.73
CA HIS A 246 15.79 -31.98 9.71
C HIS A 246 16.20 -30.55 9.33
N ARG A 247 15.56 -29.95 8.31
CA ARG A 247 15.78 -28.55 7.92
C ARG A 247 14.52 -27.72 8.12
N THR A 248 14.63 -26.70 8.98
CA THR A 248 13.61 -25.66 9.10
C THR A 248 13.53 -24.86 7.81
N THR A 249 12.34 -24.86 7.21
CA THR A 249 12.03 -24.21 5.94
C THR A 249 10.85 -23.27 6.14
N ILE A 250 10.94 -22.07 5.58
CA ILE A 250 9.84 -21.12 5.49
C ILE A 250 9.04 -21.44 4.23
N TYR A 251 7.74 -21.53 4.35
CA TYR A 251 6.81 -21.70 3.23
C TYR A 251 5.96 -20.44 3.09
N ILE A 252 5.71 -20.02 1.84
CA ILE A 252 4.81 -18.91 1.53
C ILE A 252 3.35 -19.39 1.54
N GLU A 253 3.11 -20.67 1.28
CA GLU A 253 1.82 -21.35 1.39
C GLU A 253 1.82 -22.35 2.55
N ARG A 254 0.65 -22.59 3.14
CA ARG A 254 0.42 -23.63 4.15
C ARG A 254 -0.29 -24.85 3.59
N LYS A 255 -0.97 -24.69 2.47
CA LYS A 255 -1.55 -25.77 1.68
C LYS A 255 -1.03 -25.65 0.25
N PRO A 256 -0.70 -26.77 -0.39
CA PRO A 256 -0.12 -26.72 -1.72
C PRO A 256 -1.12 -26.20 -2.76
N GLY A 257 -0.65 -25.34 -3.67
CA GLY A 257 -1.37 -24.99 -4.90
C GLY A 257 -2.41 -23.87 -4.76
N ILE A 258 -2.28 -23.01 -3.75
CA ILE A 258 -3.22 -21.89 -3.56
C ILE A 258 -2.80 -20.66 -4.38
N THR A 259 -1.53 -20.29 -4.36
CA THR A 259 -1.05 -19.11 -5.07
C THR A 259 -0.94 -19.39 -6.57
N GLY A 260 -1.26 -18.38 -7.37
CA GLY A 260 -1.30 -18.49 -8.81
C GLY A 260 -2.55 -19.21 -9.36
N THR A 261 -3.56 -19.49 -8.53
CA THR A 261 -4.78 -20.20 -8.94
C THR A 261 -6.05 -19.40 -8.64
N TRP A 262 -7.13 -19.76 -9.36
CA TRP A 262 -8.48 -19.27 -9.07
C TRP A 262 -9.07 -20.09 -7.92
N ASN A 263 -9.50 -19.39 -6.89
CA ASN A 263 -10.15 -19.94 -5.71
C ASN A 263 -11.63 -19.57 -5.73
N HIS A 264 -12.46 -20.41 -5.11
CA HIS A 264 -13.91 -20.28 -5.16
C HIS A 264 -14.51 -20.16 -3.76
N PHE A 265 -15.52 -19.30 -3.65
CA PHE A 265 -16.39 -19.21 -2.48
C PHE A 265 -17.46 -20.29 -2.50
N ALA A 266 -18.05 -20.55 -1.32
CA ALA A 266 -19.23 -21.39 -1.20
C ALA A 266 -20.43 -20.85 -2.02
N ASP A 267 -20.48 -19.54 -2.29
CA ASP A 267 -21.51 -18.90 -3.11
C ASP A 267 -21.21 -18.93 -4.63
N GLY A 268 -20.12 -19.59 -5.04
CA GLY A 268 -19.72 -19.74 -6.44
C GLY A 268 -18.91 -18.58 -7.02
N ARG A 269 -18.75 -17.45 -6.30
CA ARG A 269 -17.83 -16.38 -6.74
C ARG A 269 -16.40 -16.90 -6.77
N ALA A 270 -15.60 -16.37 -7.70
CA ALA A 270 -14.20 -16.73 -7.86
C ALA A 270 -13.30 -15.51 -7.66
N TYR A 271 -12.11 -15.74 -7.09
CA TYR A 271 -11.05 -14.76 -6.93
C TYR A 271 -9.70 -15.40 -7.25
N TYR A 272 -8.76 -14.61 -7.72
CA TYR A 272 -7.41 -15.07 -8.08
C TYR A 272 -6.45 -14.73 -6.96
N VAL A 273 -5.71 -15.72 -6.48
CA VAL A 273 -4.63 -15.51 -5.51
C VAL A 273 -3.35 -15.28 -6.28
N LEU A 274 -2.76 -14.09 -6.17
CA LEU A 274 -1.53 -13.77 -6.87
C LEU A 274 -0.38 -14.68 -6.43
N SER A 275 0.33 -15.25 -7.41
CA SER A 275 1.64 -15.84 -7.14
C SER A 275 2.65 -14.75 -6.73
N PRO A 276 3.73 -15.09 -6.01
CA PRO A 276 4.74 -14.11 -5.64
C PRO A 276 5.30 -13.32 -6.84
N THR A 277 5.52 -14.00 -7.97
CA THR A 277 6.02 -13.36 -9.19
C THR A 277 4.98 -12.43 -9.83
N ALA A 278 3.71 -12.83 -9.89
CA ALA A 278 2.64 -12.01 -10.44
C ALA A 278 2.38 -10.79 -9.55
N GLY A 279 2.31 -10.99 -8.23
CA GLY A 279 2.17 -9.92 -7.24
C GLY A 279 3.29 -8.90 -7.32
N LEU A 280 4.56 -9.34 -7.27
CA LEU A 280 5.70 -8.43 -7.39
C LEU A 280 5.72 -7.67 -8.73
N SER A 281 5.34 -8.33 -9.83
CA SER A 281 5.27 -7.69 -11.15
C SER A 281 4.21 -6.59 -11.19
N LEU A 282 3.02 -6.85 -10.63
CA LEU A 282 1.94 -5.85 -10.55
C LEU A 282 2.31 -4.69 -9.62
N LEU A 283 2.90 -4.97 -8.45
CA LEU A 283 3.38 -3.96 -7.51
C LEU A 283 4.39 -3.03 -8.19
N PHE A 284 5.36 -3.59 -8.92
CA PHE A 284 6.36 -2.80 -9.64
C PHE A 284 5.73 -2.00 -10.78
N ALA A 285 4.87 -2.61 -11.61
CA ALA A 285 4.23 -1.95 -12.74
C ALA A 285 3.36 -0.78 -12.30
N LEU A 286 2.46 -1.00 -11.33
CA LEU A 286 1.59 0.05 -10.80
C LEU A 286 2.39 1.05 -9.97
N GLY A 287 3.42 0.61 -9.26
CA GLY A 287 4.29 1.47 -8.46
C GLY A 287 5.03 2.46 -9.33
N PHE A 288 5.56 1.99 -10.47
CA PHE A 288 6.18 2.83 -11.48
C PHE A 288 5.17 3.76 -12.15
N LEU A 289 3.99 3.24 -12.54
CA LEU A 289 2.91 4.03 -13.13
C LEU A 289 2.56 5.22 -12.22
N PHE A 290 2.27 4.98 -10.94
CA PHE A 290 1.89 6.02 -10.01
C PHE A 290 3.08 6.88 -9.54
N ALA A 291 4.30 6.35 -9.52
CA ALA A 291 5.50 7.16 -9.30
C ALA A 291 5.71 8.17 -10.44
N SER A 292 5.27 7.86 -11.67
CA SER A 292 5.31 8.79 -12.80
C SER A 292 4.35 9.98 -12.66
N PHE A 293 3.48 9.98 -11.63
CA PHE A 293 2.72 11.15 -11.23
C PHE A 293 3.64 12.32 -10.84
N ASP A 294 4.85 12.03 -10.36
CA ASP A 294 5.91 13.02 -10.19
C ASP A 294 6.44 13.45 -11.57
N PRO A 295 6.20 14.70 -11.98
CA PRO A 295 6.66 15.24 -13.26
C PRO A 295 8.15 15.15 -13.51
N ARG A 296 8.98 15.04 -12.46
CA ARG A 296 10.42 14.79 -12.65
C ARG A 296 10.70 13.47 -13.34
N VAL A 297 9.90 12.45 -13.04
CA VAL A 297 10.01 11.12 -13.67
C VAL A 297 9.72 11.24 -15.17
N LEU A 298 8.64 11.96 -15.53
CA LEU A 298 8.28 12.19 -16.94
C LEU A 298 9.35 13.02 -17.68
N LYS A 299 9.92 14.06 -17.05
CA LYS A 299 11.01 14.86 -17.64
C LYS A 299 12.25 14.02 -17.95
N GLN A 300 12.62 13.10 -17.06
CA GLN A 300 13.77 12.21 -17.30
C GLN A 300 13.53 11.25 -18.48
N ILE A 301 12.30 10.78 -18.67
CA ILE A 301 11.95 9.93 -19.82
C ILE A 301 12.02 10.74 -21.12
N GLY A 302 11.52 11.99 -21.11
CA GLY A 302 11.52 12.87 -22.30
C GLY A 302 12.90 13.37 -22.75
N CYS A 303 13.77 13.82 -21.84
CA CYS A 303 15.08 14.37 -22.22
C CYS A 303 16.08 13.29 -22.70
N ARG A 304 15.88 11.99 -22.41
CA ARG A 304 16.75 10.94 -22.96
C ARG A 304 16.67 10.81 -24.49
N GLY A 305 15.62 11.35 -25.12
CA GLY A 305 15.45 11.33 -26.57
C GLY A 305 16.04 12.53 -27.32
N ARG A 306 16.40 13.63 -26.64
CA ARG A 306 16.93 14.85 -27.28
C ARG A 306 18.25 15.23 -26.62
N ARG A 307 19.36 15.15 -27.37
CA ARG A 307 20.73 15.47 -26.89
C ARG A 307 20.91 16.92 -26.41
N VAL A 308 19.89 17.77 -26.52
CA VAL A 308 19.93 19.16 -26.10
C VAL A 308 18.60 19.50 -25.41
N CYS A 309 18.57 19.39 -24.08
CA CYS A 309 17.56 20.09 -23.27
C CYS A 309 18.25 21.39 -22.79
N PRO A 310 17.92 22.57 -23.33
CA PRO A 310 18.43 23.83 -22.79
C PRO A 310 17.95 23.98 -21.35
N LEU A 311 18.87 24.39 -20.47
CA LEU A 311 18.64 24.65 -19.05
C LEU A 311 17.79 25.92 -18.85
#